data_AF-A0A2G5K627-F1
#
_entry.id   AF-A0A2G5K627-F1
#
_cell.length_a   1.000
_cell.length_b   1.000
_cell.length_c   1.000
_cell.angle_alpha   90.00
_cell.angle_beta   90.00
_cell.angle_gamma   90.00
#
_symmetry.space_group_name_H-M   'P 1'
#
loop_
_entity.id
_entity.type
_entity.pdbx_description
1 polymer ?
#
loop_
_entity_poly.entity_id
_entity_poly.type
_entity_poly.pdbx_seq_one_letter_code
_entity_poly.pdbx_strand_id
1 'polypeptide(L)'
;MFRLVLLLIFLANPTLAQGWHLLDGKQIKSALTSRTISYGTEQQDFKATGKTLYQTQTDGHWGRWRVRGNKYCSQWPPNKAWTCYKIHASSDGRKLRFEDKSGKMLEGRYVDLN
;
A
#
# COMPACT_ATOMS: atom_id res chain seq x y z
N MET A 1 -43.15 11.36 42.95
CA MET A 1 -41.68 11.53 42.99
C MET A 1 -41.12 11.01 41.68
N PHE A 2 -40.76 11.92 40.77
CA PHE A 2 -40.34 11.59 39.40
C PHE A 2 -38.99 10.87 39.40
N ARG A 3 -38.96 9.59 39.01
CA ARG A 3 -37.73 8.87 38.68
C ARG A 3 -37.24 9.35 37.31
N LEU A 4 -36.24 10.22 37.31
CA LEU A 4 -35.54 10.65 36.10
C LEU A 4 -34.64 9.48 35.64
N VAL A 5 -35.08 8.70 34.66
CA VAL A 5 -34.25 7.68 34.00
C VAL A 5 -33.44 8.39 32.92
N LEU A 6 -32.16 8.64 33.21
CA LEU A 6 -31.19 9.13 32.23
C LEU A 6 -30.95 8.03 31.19
N LEU A 7 -31.49 8.20 29.99
CA LEU A 7 -31.20 7.33 28.85
C LEU A 7 -29.82 7.71 28.30
N LEU A 8 -28.78 6.92 28.61
CA LEU A 8 -27.47 7.04 27.97
C LEU A 8 -27.61 6.60 26.50
N ILE A 9 -27.69 7.57 25.59
CA ILE A 9 -27.55 7.34 24.16
C ILE A 9 -26.06 7.06 23.90
N PHE A 10 -25.71 5.78 23.83
CA PHE A 10 -24.43 5.35 23.26
C PHE A 10 -24.42 5.73 21.78
N LEU A 11 -23.77 6.86 21.46
CA LEU A 11 -23.33 7.17 20.11
C LEU A 11 -22.29 6.10 19.73
N ALA A 12 -22.75 5.00 19.13
CA ALA A 12 -21.91 4.08 18.40
C ALA A 12 -21.33 4.86 17.22
N ASN A 13 -20.18 5.51 17.43
CA ASN A 13 -19.39 6.00 16.32
C ASN A 13 -19.06 4.79 15.46
N PRO A 14 -19.50 4.71 14.19
CA PRO A 14 -18.91 3.78 13.27
C PRO A 14 -17.48 4.25 13.11
N THR A 15 -16.56 3.65 13.86
CA THR A 15 -15.16 3.66 13.48
C THR A 15 -15.16 3.14 12.05
N LEU A 16 -14.93 4.03 11.08
CA LEU A 16 -14.62 3.66 9.71
C LEU A 16 -13.37 2.80 9.83
N ALA A 17 -13.56 1.49 10.02
CA ALA A 17 -12.51 0.53 9.87
C ALA A 17 -12.02 0.77 8.45
N GLN A 18 -10.78 1.28 8.33
CA GLN A 18 -10.10 1.36 7.05
C GLN A 18 -9.99 -0.06 6.54
N GLY A 19 -10.98 -0.47 5.75
CA GLY A 19 -11.03 -1.79 5.18
C GLY A 19 -9.85 -1.95 4.25
N TRP A 20 -9.32 -3.17 4.21
CA TRP A 20 -8.26 -3.55 3.30
C TRP A 20 -8.77 -4.68 2.44
N HIS A 21 -8.57 -4.57 1.13
CA HIS A 21 -8.95 -5.62 0.20
C HIS A 21 -7.73 -6.05 -0.60
N LEU A 22 -7.59 -7.37 -0.75
CA LEU A 22 -6.51 -7.97 -1.51
C LEU A 22 -6.70 -7.69 -3.01
N LEU A 23 -5.65 -7.23 -3.67
CA LEU A 23 -5.66 -6.95 -5.10
C LEU A 23 -5.23 -8.16 -5.94
N ASP A 24 -5.90 -8.35 -7.07
CA ASP A 24 -5.45 -9.27 -8.12
C ASP A 24 -4.33 -8.67 -8.99
N GLY A 25 -3.78 -9.45 -9.91
CA GLY A 25 -2.68 -9.00 -10.76
C GLY A 25 -3.01 -7.78 -11.64
N LYS A 26 -4.23 -7.67 -12.17
CA LYS A 26 -4.64 -6.54 -13.02
C LYS A 26 -4.78 -5.27 -12.17
N GLN A 27 -5.40 -5.40 -11.00
CA GLN A 27 -5.54 -4.32 -10.03
C GLN A 27 -4.18 -3.85 -9.52
N ILE A 28 -3.24 -4.77 -9.21
CA ILE A 28 -1.86 -4.41 -8.83
C ILE A 28 -1.18 -3.63 -9.96
N LYS A 29 -1.29 -4.10 -11.20
CA LYS A 29 -0.69 -3.42 -12.34
C LYS A 29 -1.23 -2.00 -12.47
N SER A 30 -2.55 -1.82 -12.33
CA SER A 30 -3.21 -0.51 -12.37
C SER A 30 -2.80 0.38 -11.19
N ALA A 31 -2.72 -0.19 -9.99
CA ALA A 31 -2.38 0.52 -8.76
C ALA A 31 -0.93 1.03 -8.75
N LEU A 32 0.00 0.33 -9.40
CA LEU A 32 1.41 0.70 -9.38
C LEU A 32 1.90 1.40 -10.66
N THR A 33 1.25 1.23 -11.80
CA THR A 33 1.79 1.80 -13.05
C THR A 33 1.78 3.32 -13.05
N SER A 34 2.96 3.93 -13.21
CA SER A 34 3.16 5.37 -13.23
C SER A 34 2.68 6.05 -11.95
N ARG A 35 2.96 5.42 -10.80
CA ARG A 35 2.58 5.91 -9.48
C ARG A 35 3.77 6.10 -8.56
N THR A 36 3.64 7.03 -7.62
CA THR A 36 4.61 7.23 -6.54
C THR A 36 3.99 6.94 -5.18
N ILE A 37 4.62 6.02 -4.45
CA ILE A 37 4.21 5.59 -3.11
C ILE A 37 5.22 6.10 -2.08
N SER A 38 4.77 6.82 -1.06
CA SER A 38 5.58 7.21 0.09
C SER A 38 5.41 6.23 1.24
N TYR A 39 6.52 5.92 1.92
CA TYR A 39 6.58 5.10 3.13
C TYR A 39 6.94 5.94 4.37
N GLY A 40 6.70 7.26 4.31
CA GLY A 40 7.17 8.22 5.30
C GLY A 40 8.23 9.13 4.69
N THR A 41 9.49 8.95 5.06
CA THR A 41 10.62 9.73 4.54
C THR A 41 11.13 9.23 3.20
N GLU A 42 10.84 7.97 2.87
CA GLU A 42 11.21 7.35 1.60
C GLU A 42 10.03 7.36 0.62
N GLN A 43 10.37 7.36 -0.66
CA GLN A 43 9.40 7.24 -1.74
C GLN A 43 9.86 6.21 -2.75
N GLN A 44 8.90 5.58 -3.41
CA GLN A 44 9.15 4.66 -4.50
C GLN A 44 8.30 5.03 -5.70
N ASP A 45 8.99 5.32 -6.79
CA ASP A 45 8.40 5.63 -8.08
C ASP A 45 8.34 4.36 -8.93
N PHE A 46 7.17 4.04 -9.45
CA PHE A 46 6.90 2.87 -10.28
C PHE A 46 6.66 3.28 -11.73
N LYS A 47 7.69 3.15 -12.57
CA LYS A 47 7.60 3.51 -14.00
C LYS A 47 6.82 2.47 -14.79
N ALA A 48 6.04 2.91 -15.78
CA ALA A 48 5.32 2.01 -16.70
C ALA A 48 6.22 1.00 -17.43
N THR A 49 7.49 1.35 -17.64
CA THR A 49 8.51 0.50 -18.27
C THR A 49 8.93 -0.71 -17.42
N GLY A 50 8.44 -0.84 -16.18
CA GLY A 50 8.86 -1.88 -15.25
C GLY A 50 10.15 -1.55 -14.49
N LYS A 51 10.66 -0.32 -14.61
CA LYS A 51 11.70 0.22 -13.70
C LYS A 51 11.05 0.83 -12.47
N THR A 52 11.75 0.79 -11.35
CA THR A 52 11.33 1.51 -10.14
C THR A 52 12.54 2.20 -9.50
N LEU A 53 12.32 3.36 -8.90
CA LEU A 53 13.33 4.11 -8.17
C LEU A 53 12.86 4.24 -6.72
N TYR A 54 13.63 3.69 -5.78
CA TYR A 54 13.44 3.91 -4.35
C TYR A 54 14.35 5.05 -3.91
N GLN A 55 13.77 6.14 -3.42
CA GLN A 55 14.48 7.33 -2.97
C GLN A 55 14.41 7.42 -1.46
N THR A 56 15.58 7.59 -0.84
CA THR A 56 15.72 8.03 0.55
C THR A 56 15.93 9.55 0.55
N GLN A 57 16.21 10.13 1.72
CA GLN A 57 16.55 11.56 1.82
C GLN A 57 17.86 11.91 1.11
N THR A 58 18.80 10.96 1.02
CA THR A 58 20.16 11.21 0.53
C THR A 58 20.46 10.49 -0.78
N ASP A 59 19.79 9.38 -1.08
CA ASP A 59 20.19 8.45 -2.12
C ASP A 59 19.01 7.91 -2.94
N GLY A 60 19.32 7.36 -4.11
CA GLY A 60 18.37 6.71 -5.00
C GLY A 60 18.85 5.33 -5.45
N HIS A 61 18.00 4.32 -5.30
CA HIS A 61 18.28 2.96 -5.70
C HIS A 61 17.36 2.55 -6.85
N TRP A 62 17.94 2.21 -7.99
CA TRP A 62 17.19 1.70 -9.13
C TRP A 62 16.93 0.20 -9.00
N GLY A 63 15.71 -0.19 -9.33
CA GLY A 63 15.28 -1.57 -9.38
C GLY A 63 14.35 -1.84 -10.55
N ARG A 64 13.83 -3.06 -10.57
CA ARG A 64 12.81 -3.50 -11.53
C ARG A 64 11.61 -4.03 -10.78
N TRP A 65 10.45 -3.83 -11.37
CA TRP A 65 9.20 -4.39 -10.87
C TRP A 65 8.40 -5.06 -11.97
N ARG A 66 7.59 -6.03 -11.58
CA ARG A 66 6.59 -6.68 -12.42
C ARG A 66 5.46 -7.24 -11.59
N VAL A 67 4.36 -7.58 -12.24
CA VAL A 67 3.31 -8.39 -11.64
C VAL A 67 3.50 -9.84 -12.08
N ARG A 68 3.42 -10.79 -11.15
CA ARG A 68 3.44 -12.23 -11.44
C ARG A 68 2.31 -12.92 -10.67
N GLY A 69 1.28 -13.38 -11.38
CA GLY A 69 0.03 -13.80 -10.75
C GLY A 69 -0.58 -12.62 -9.96
N ASN A 70 -1.04 -12.86 -8.75
CA ASN A 70 -1.62 -11.83 -7.88
C ASN A 70 -0.59 -11.25 -6.90
N LYS A 71 0.62 -10.98 -7.39
CA LYS A 71 1.72 -10.44 -6.58
C LYS A 71 2.50 -9.37 -7.34
N TYR A 72 2.87 -8.31 -6.62
CA TYR A 72 3.93 -7.39 -7.01
C TYR A 72 5.27 -8.05 -6.73
N CYS A 73 6.18 -8.05 -7.69
CA CYS A 73 7.53 -8.57 -7.52
C CYS A 73 8.56 -7.50 -7.84
N SER A 74 9.59 -7.38 -7.01
CA SER A 74 10.71 -6.46 -7.19
C SER A 74 12.05 -7.18 -7.24
N GLN A 75 12.99 -6.61 -7.98
CA GLN A 75 14.39 -7.01 -8.05
C GLN A 75 15.26 -5.76 -7.89
N TRP A 76 16.26 -5.85 -7.01
CA TRP A 76 17.14 -4.75 -6.64
C TRP A 76 18.60 -5.17 -6.83
N PRO A 77 19.30 -4.66 -7.86
CA PRO A 77 20.73 -4.90 -8.05
C PRO A 77 21.57 -4.56 -6.81
N PRO A 78 22.68 -5.29 -6.59
CA PRO A 78 23.26 -6.33 -7.45
C PRO A 78 22.51 -7.67 -7.37
N ASN A 79 21.52 -7.80 -6.49
CA ASN A 79 20.76 -9.03 -6.34
C ASN A 79 19.87 -9.28 -7.57
N LYS A 80 19.97 -10.49 -8.14
CA LYS A 80 19.16 -10.94 -9.30
C LYS A 80 17.88 -11.67 -8.87
N ALA A 81 17.70 -11.96 -7.58
CA ALA A 81 16.49 -12.59 -7.07
C ALA A 81 15.29 -11.64 -7.16
N TRP A 82 14.12 -12.22 -7.42
CA TRP A 82 12.85 -11.52 -7.36
C TRP A 82 12.17 -11.82 -6.02
N THR A 83 11.78 -10.79 -5.30
CA THR A 83 10.96 -10.91 -4.09
C THR A 83 9.54 -10.45 -4.41
N CYS A 84 8.55 -11.24 -4.02
CA CYS A 84 7.15 -11.00 -4.36
C CYS A 84 6.27 -10.81 -3.12
N TYR A 85 5.36 -9.85 -3.20
CA TYR A 85 4.47 -9.40 -2.14
C TYR A 85 3.02 -9.44 -2.63
N LYS A 86 2.09 -9.77 -1.73
CA LYS A 86 0.67 -9.49 -1.99
C LYS A 86 0.44 -8.01 -1.73
N ILE A 87 -0.52 -7.42 -2.44
CA ILE A 87 -0.89 -6.02 -2.27
C ILE A 87 -2.32 -5.95 -1.78
N HIS A 88 -2.53 -5.16 -0.75
CA HIS A 88 -3.87 -4.75 -0.31
C HIS A 88 -4.05 -3.27 -0.55
N ALA A 89 -5.24 -2.85 -0.96
CA ALA A 89 -5.59 -1.43 -1.03
C ALA A 89 -6.55 -1.07 0.10
N SER A 90 -6.41 0.15 0.62
CA SER A 90 -7.39 0.71 1.55
C SER A 90 -8.72 0.95 0.85
N SER A 91 -9.82 0.93 1.60
CA SER A 91 -11.16 1.18 1.07
C SER A 91 -11.33 2.55 0.42
N ASP A 92 -10.54 3.55 0.83
CA ASP A 92 -10.52 4.89 0.21
C ASP A 92 -9.60 4.98 -1.03
N GLY A 93 -8.89 3.89 -1.36
CA GLY A 93 -7.98 3.82 -2.51
C GLY A 93 -6.68 4.64 -2.37
N ARG A 94 -6.42 5.26 -1.21
CA ARG A 94 -5.29 6.19 -1.01
C ARG A 94 -4.02 5.53 -0.46
N LYS A 95 -4.12 4.29 0.00
CA LYS A 95 -3.02 3.56 0.60
C LYS A 95 -2.92 2.15 0.05
N LEU A 96 -1.70 1.62 0.10
CA LEU A 96 -1.38 0.23 -0.21
C LEU A 96 -0.66 -0.42 0.97
N ARG A 97 -0.90 -1.72 1.19
CA ARG A 97 -0.07 -2.57 2.05
C ARG A 97 0.62 -3.63 1.22
N PHE A 98 1.91 -3.75 1.42
CA PHE A 98 2.78 -4.75 0.82
C PHE A 98 3.01 -5.86 1.85
N GLU A 99 2.40 -7.01 1.64
CA GLU A 99 2.51 -8.19 2.51
C GLU A 99 3.61 -9.11 2.00
N ASP A 100 4.61 -9.40 2.83
CA ASP A 100 5.66 -10.36 2.49
C ASP A 100 5.24 -11.81 2.76
N LYS A 101 6.15 -12.77 2.50
CA LYS A 101 5.88 -14.20 2.68
C LYS A 101 5.59 -14.62 4.13
N SER A 102 5.98 -13.81 5.11
CA SER A 102 5.74 -14.03 6.54
C SER A 102 4.50 -13.32 7.06
N GLY A 103 3.80 -12.57 6.20
CA GLY A 103 2.63 -11.78 6.58
C GLY A 103 2.98 -10.41 7.16
N LYS A 104 4.25 -10.00 7.15
CA LYS A 104 4.64 -8.64 7.57
C LYS A 104 4.13 -7.65 6.54
N MET A 105 3.49 -6.59 7.04
CA MET A 105 2.91 -5.52 6.24
C MET A 105 3.82 -4.28 6.24
N LEU A 106 4.10 -3.75 5.06
CA LEU A 106 4.61 -2.39 4.87
C LEU A 106 3.49 -1.54 4.27
N GLU A 107 3.07 -0.49 4.95
CA GLU A 107 2.04 0.44 4.47
C GLU A 107 2.70 1.60 3.72
N GLY A 108 2.15 1.95 2.56
CA GLY A 108 2.54 3.12 1.78
C GLY A 108 1.32 3.91 1.33
N ARG A 109 1.53 5.19 1.01
CA ARG A 109 0.48 6.13 0.60
C ARG A 109 0.83 6.74 -0.74
N TYR A 110 -0.16 6.89 -1.62
CA TYR A 110 0.05 7.67 -2.85
C TYR A 110 0.35 9.14 -2.51
N VAL A 111 1.31 9.73 -3.21
CA VAL A 111 1.66 11.15 -3.08
C VAL A 111 1.34 11.95 -4.34
N ASP A 112 0.74 11.30 -5.33
CA ASP A 112 0.47 11.80 -6.67
C ASP A 112 -1.03 11.75 -7.04
N LEU A 113 -1.88 11.38 -6.09
CA LEU A 113 -3.34 11.46 -6.20
C LEU A 113 -3.78 12.75 -5.51
N ASN A 114 -4.06 13.79 -6.30
CA ASN A 114 -4.69 15.03 -5.83
C ASN A 114 -6.16 14.81 -5.49
#